data_AF-A0A7V6GLT0-F1
#
_entry.id   AF-A0A7V6GLT0-F1
#
_cell.length_a   1.000
_cell.length_b   1.000
_cell.length_c   1.000
_cell.angle_alpha   90.00
_cell.angle_beta   90.00
_cell.angle_gamma   90.00
#
_symmetry.space_group_name_H-M   'P 1'
#
loop_
_entity.id
_entity.type
_entity.pdbx_description
1 polymer ?
#
loop_
_entity_poly.entity_id
_entity_poly.type
_entity_poly.pdbx_seq_one_letter_code
_entity_poly.pdbx_strand_id
1 'polypeptide(L)'
;MENQNKIIFEINKIISEEIKILNSYYNYDLKRFFCPELFYGSAFLAFFNIEDIPDFIPDKNFKINNSLDGRENITFFDTYKIISLITGIELLAIGLNMHTSHENTFRKVSGRSENSEKNYTIELLFGDIFYSRAIAYLINFDNFIIFDNILKSILSIHRSRMIVHQKIKDIFDCGRNNAWFFNKGFSEVRMLNALLKEIFFTGIGVSNFDVTADKTKDFLMIINEMVLLKTYNDLTDYVRQAAPESFESSHFKYDEDFLNKADDLRKSLNIKINRLEPEWIKENFLKLFFKLA
;
A
#
# COMPACT_ATOMS: atom_id res chain seq x y z
N MET A 1 -4.52 15.11 -16.74
CA MET A 1 -4.68 13.83 -16.00
C MET A 1 -5.76 12.96 -16.62
N GLU A 2 -5.89 12.97 -17.94
CA GLU A 2 -6.92 12.19 -18.62
C GLU A 2 -6.50 10.73 -18.75
N ASN A 3 -5.23 10.47 -19.06
CA ASN A 3 -4.73 9.10 -19.28
C ASN A 3 -4.54 8.34 -17.98
N GLN A 4 -4.05 8.99 -16.92
CA GLN A 4 -3.97 8.36 -15.60
C GLN A 4 -5.37 7.96 -15.10
N ASN A 5 -6.37 8.80 -15.32
CA ASN A 5 -7.76 8.50 -14.96
C ASN A 5 -8.34 7.34 -15.77
N LYS A 6 -8.00 7.20 -17.06
CA LYS A 6 -8.39 6.04 -17.89
C LYS A 6 -7.80 4.74 -17.35
N ILE A 7 -6.52 4.72 -16.97
CA ILE A 7 -5.88 3.55 -16.35
C ILE A 7 -6.60 3.17 -15.06
N ILE A 8 -6.81 4.15 -14.17
CA ILE A 8 -7.50 3.94 -12.89
C ILE A 8 -8.93 3.42 -13.12
N PHE A 9 -9.64 3.97 -14.10
CA PHE A 9 -11.00 3.54 -14.45
C PHE A 9 -11.03 2.07 -14.90
N GLU A 10 -10.15 1.66 -15.81
CA GLU A 10 -10.10 0.27 -16.28
C GLU A 10 -9.75 -0.71 -15.16
N ILE A 11 -8.78 -0.37 -14.30
CA ILE A 11 -8.43 -1.22 -13.15
C ILE A 11 -9.61 -1.33 -12.18
N ASN A 12 -10.28 -0.20 -11.88
CA ASN A 12 -11.46 -0.19 -11.01
C ASN A 12 -12.59 -1.05 -11.57
N LYS A 13 -12.79 -1.04 -12.89
CA LYS A 13 -13.77 -1.89 -13.57
C LYS A 13 -13.44 -3.37 -13.36
N ILE A 14 -12.18 -3.76 -13.58
CA ILE A 14 -11.72 -5.14 -13.39
C ILE A 14 -11.91 -5.59 -11.94
N ILE A 15 -11.42 -4.82 -10.96
CA ILE A 15 -11.54 -5.17 -9.53
C ILE A 15 -13.02 -5.22 -9.09
N SER A 16 -13.85 -4.30 -9.60
CA SER A 16 -15.29 -4.30 -9.30
C SER A 16 -15.99 -5.55 -9.85
N GLU A 17 -15.58 -6.05 -11.01
CA GLU A 17 -16.08 -7.32 -11.56
C GLU A 17 -15.65 -8.51 -10.71
N GLU A 18 -14.38 -8.58 -10.28
CA GLU A 18 -13.90 -9.61 -9.34
C GLU A 18 -14.73 -9.62 -8.05
N ILE A 19 -14.91 -8.46 -7.42
CA ILE A 19 -15.72 -8.29 -6.20
C ILE A 19 -17.16 -8.72 -6.44
N LYS A 20 -17.77 -8.31 -7.57
CA LYS A 20 -19.15 -8.67 -7.92
C LYS A 20 -19.32 -10.18 -8.09
N ILE A 21 -18.38 -10.84 -8.75
CA ILE A 21 -18.38 -12.29 -8.94
C ILE A 21 -18.29 -12.97 -7.57
N LEU A 22 -17.36 -12.56 -6.71
CA LEU A 22 -17.20 -13.17 -5.38
C LEU A 22 -18.41 -12.94 -4.46
N ASN A 23 -18.99 -11.73 -4.45
CA ASN A 23 -20.22 -11.43 -3.72
C ASN A 23 -21.44 -12.21 -4.22
N SER A 24 -21.42 -12.71 -5.46
CA SER A 24 -22.52 -13.55 -5.97
C SER A 24 -22.54 -14.95 -5.35
N TYR A 25 -21.39 -15.43 -4.85
CA TYR A 25 -21.27 -16.73 -4.17
C TYR A 25 -21.55 -16.64 -2.68
N TYR A 26 -21.20 -15.51 -2.04
CA TYR A 26 -21.46 -15.27 -0.63
C TYR A 26 -21.99 -13.86 -0.40
N ASN A 27 -23.10 -13.75 0.32
CA ASN A 27 -23.67 -12.46 0.72
C ASN A 27 -22.80 -11.80 1.81
N TYR A 28 -21.69 -11.21 1.37
CA TYR A 28 -20.66 -10.58 2.19
C TYR A 28 -20.24 -9.26 1.54
N ASP A 29 -20.09 -8.18 2.31
CA ASP A 29 -19.74 -6.89 1.73
C ASP A 29 -18.22 -6.75 1.52
N LEU A 30 -17.72 -7.33 0.43
CA LEU A 30 -16.31 -7.22 0.04
C LEU A 30 -15.90 -5.79 -0.35
N LYS A 31 -16.85 -4.89 -0.67
CA LYS A 31 -16.52 -3.52 -1.11
C LYS A 31 -15.84 -2.72 -0.01
N ARG A 32 -16.08 -3.03 1.25
CA ARG A 32 -15.45 -2.36 2.40
C ARG A 32 -13.92 -2.49 2.44
N PHE A 33 -13.35 -3.45 1.71
CA PHE A 33 -11.90 -3.68 1.64
C PHE A 33 -11.24 -3.07 0.40
N PHE A 34 -12.04 -2.52 -0.52
CA PHE A 34 -11.58 -1.97 -1.78
C PHE A 34 -11.46 -0.44 -1.69
N CYS A 35 -10.34 0.09 -2.19
CA CYS A 35 -10.08 1.52 -2.32
C CYS A 35 -10.14 1.89 -3.82
N PRO A 36 -11.23 2.53 -4.29
CA PRO A 36 -11.39 2.94 -5.69
C PRO A 36 -10.31 3.93 -6.17
N GLU A 37 -9.64 4.60 -5.24
CA GLU A 37 -8.55 5.52 -5.55
C GLU A 37 -7.21 4.82 -5.85
N LEU A 38 -7.18 3.48 -5.81
CA LEU A 38 -6.03 2.62 -6.12
C LEU A 38 -4.74 3.15 -5.49
N PHE A 39 -4.66 3.10 -4.16
CA PHE A 39 -3.58 3.73 -3.43
C PHE A 39 -2.19 3.18 -3.82
N TYR A 40 -2.06 1.86 -3.95
CA TYR A 40 -0.79 1.24 -4.37
C TYR A 40 -0.54 1.47 -5.86
N GLY A 41 -1.58 1.40 -6.70
CA GLY A 41 -1.49 1.74 -8.11
C GLY A 41 -1.03 3.18 -8.33
N SER A 42 -1.55 4.12 -7.55
CA SER A 42 -1.12 5.52 -7.55
C SER A 42 0.35 5.67 -7.16
N ALA A 43 0.85 4.87 -6.20
CA ALA A 43 2.25 4.86 -5.78
C ALA A 43 3.18 4.36 -6.89
N PHE A 44 2.76 3.32 -7.63
CA PHE A 44 3.46 2.86 -8.82
C PHE A 44 3.49 3.95 -9.90
N LEU A 45 2.34 4.53 -10.21
CA LEU A 45 2.18 5.54 -11.26
C LEU A 45 2.83 6.90 -10.94
N ALA A 46 3.32 7.11 -9.71
CA ALA A 46 3.88 8.39 -9.28
C ALA A 46 5.06 8.86 -10.14
N PHE A 47 5.77 7.94 -10.78
CA PHE A 47 6.97 8.18 -11.59
C PHE A 47 6.74 8.13 -13.09
N PHE A 48 5.48 8.11 -13.54
CA PHE A 48 5.15 8.08 -14.96
C PHE A 48 4.53 9.41 -15.39
N ASN A 49 5.06 10.01 -16.46
CA ASN A 49 4.38 11.10 -17.16
C ASN A 49 3.39 10.55 -18.19
N ILE A 50 2.32 9.92 -17.71
CA ILE A 50 1.33 9.21 -18.53
C ILE A 50 0.57 10.16 -19.46
N GLU A 51 0.53 11.45 -19.13
CA GLU A 51 -0.16 12.47 -19.91
C GLU A 51 0.55 12.79 -21.23
N ASP A 52 1.85 12.52 -21.33
CA ASP A 52 2.62 12.69 -22.57
C ASP A 52 2.47 11.48 -23.53
N ILE A 53 1.74 10.44 -23.13
CA ILE A 53 1.51 9.25 -23.95
C ILE A 53 0.34 9.54 -24.92
N PRO A 54 0.57 9.61 -26.24
CA PRO A 54 -0.51 9.90 -27.19
C PRO A 54 -1.54 8.76 -27.21
N ASP A 55 -2.81 9.14 -27.02
CA ASP A 55 -4.03 8.32 -27.04
C ASP A 55 -3.89 6.89 -26.49
N PHE A 56 -4.24 6.73 -25.22
CA PHE A 56 -4.45 5.44 -24.56
C PHE A 56 -5.42 4.56 -25.37
N ILE A 57 -4.88 3.50 -25.97
CA ILE A 57 -5.62 2.45 -26.66
C ILE A 57 -5.19 1.12 -26.02
N PRO A 58 -6.09 0.37 -25.37
CA PRO A 58 -5.82 -1.00 -24.96
C PRO A 58 -5.28 -1.80 -26.15
N ASP A 59 -4.25 -2.62 -25.94
CA ASP A 59 -3.56 -3.43 -26.97
C ASP A 59 -2.49 -2.73 -27.83
N LYS A 60 -2.06 -1.51 -27.48
CA LYS A 60 -0.89 -0.88 -28.11
C LYS A 60 0.31 -0.81 -27.17
N ASN A 61 1.46 -1.23 -27.70
CA ASN A 61 2.77 -0.88 -27.14
C ASN A 61 3.10 0.56 -27.54
N PHE A 62 3.27 1.44 -26.57
CA PHE A 62 3.69 2.81 -26.81
C PHE A 62 5.21 2.91 -26.71
N LYS A 63 5.82 3.66 -27.63
CA LYS A 63 7.20 4.11 -27.43
C LYS A 63 7.15 5.37 -26.57
N ILE A 64 7.72 5.33 -25.38
CA ILE A 64 8.00 6.56 -24.63
C ILE A 64 9.38 7.02 -25.06
N ASN A 65 9.43 8.12 -25.83
CA ASN A 65 10.68 8.76 -26.18
C ASN A 65 11.08 9.72 -25.05
N ASN A 66 11.95 9.27 -24.15
CA ASN A 66 12.63 10.16 -23.23
C ASN A 66 13.87 10.73 -23.94
N SER A 67 13.75 11.94 -24.47
CA SER A 67 14.88 12.68 -25.04
C SER A 67 15.60 13.43 -23.94
N LEU A 68 16.79 12.96 -23.54
CA LEU A 68 17.71 13.75 -22.73
C LEU A 68 19.13 13.89 -23.29
N ASP A 69 19.52 13.24 -24.39
CA ASP A 69 20.87 13.46 -24.98
C ASP A 69 21.07 12.90 -26.41
N GLY A 70 20.01 12.81 -27.22
CA GLY A 70 20.12 12.26 -28.59
C GLY A 70 20.46 10.76 -28.64
N ARG A 71 20.37 10.05 -27.51
CA ARG A 71 20.36 8.58 -27.45
C ARG A 71 18.93 8.11 -27.16
N GLU A 72 18.30 7.50 -28.15
CA GLU A 72 16.99 6.88 -28.02
C GLU A 72 17.06 5.66 -27.08
N ASN A 73 16.82 5.85 -25.79
CA ASN A 73 16.48 4.75 -24.90
C ASN A 73 14.98 4.44 -25.09
N ILE A 74 14.69 3.51 -26.00
CA ILE A 74 13.32 3.08 -26.29
C ILE A 74 12.84 2.19 -25.13
N THR A 75 12.04 2.74 -24.21
CA THR A 75 11.21 1.93 -23.31
C THR A 75 9.85 1.71 -23.94
N PHE A 76 9.51 0.44 -24.16
CA PHE A 76 8.18 0.05 -24.60
C PHE A 76 7.24 0.07 -23.39
N PHE A 77 6.22 0.94 -23.45
CA PHE A 77 5.15 1.06 -22.48
C PHE A 77 3.98 0.19 -22.92
N ASP A 78 3.88 -1.00 -22.34
CA ASP A 78 2.77 -1.92 -22.53
C ASP A 78 1.70 -1.62 -21.48
N THR A 79 0.66 -0.91 -21.93
CA THR A 79 -0.49 -0.53 -21.12
C THR A 79 -1.16 -1.73 -20.47
N TYR A 80 -1.26 -2.86 -21.17
CA TYR A 80 -1.89 -4.07 -20.66
C TYR A 80 -1.10 -4.67 -19.50
N LYS A 81 0.23 -4.67 -19.61
CA LYS A 81 1.13 -5.10 -18.53
C LYS A 81 1.00 -4.21 -17.30
N ILE A 82 0.92 -2.90 -17.45
CA ILE A 82 0.72 -1.98 -16.31
C ILE A 82 -0.62 -2.20 -15.63
N ILE A 83 -1.70 -2.30 -16.40
CA ILE A 83 -3.03 -2.62 -15.86
C ILE A 83 -2.98 -3.93 -15.09
N SER A 84 -2.34 -4.96 -15.65
CA SER A 84 -2.18 -6.26 -15.00
C SER A 84 -1.38 -6.16 -13.71
N LEU A 85 -0.24 -5.47 -13.71
CA LEU A 85 0.58 -5.28 -12.51
C LEU A 85 -0.19 -4.57 -11.40
N ILE A 86 -0.80 -3.43 -11.70
CA ILE A 86 -1.54 -2.65 -10.70
C ILE A 86 -2.75 -3.43 -10.20
N THR A 87 -3.51 -4.08 -11.09
CA THR A 87 -4.65 -4.92 -10.70
C THR A 87 -4.19 -6.02 -9.75
N GLY A 88 -3.08 -6.71 -10.06
CA GLY A 88 -2.51 -7.73 -9.19
C GLY A 88 -2.11 -7.18 -7.82
N ILE A 89 -1.44 -6.02 -7.77
CA ILE A 89 -1.04 -5.37 -6.52
C ILE A 89 -2.25 -4.97 -5.67
N GLU A 90 -3.29 -4.42 -6.27
CA GLU A 90 -4.48 -3.94 -5.55
C GLU A 90 -5.33 -5.11 -5.05
N LEU A 91 -5.49 -6.17 -5.85
CA LEU A 91 -6.12 -7.42 -5.39
C LEU A 91 -5.34 -8.03 -4.22
N LEU A 92 -4.01 -8.00 -4.28
CA LEU A 92 -3.15 -8.45 -3.18
C LEU A 92 -3.35 -7.60 -1.92
N ALA A 93 -3.43 -6.28 -2.06
CA ALA A 93 -3.69 -5.37 -0.95
C ALA A 93 -5.07 -5.62 -0.30
N ILE A 94 -6.10 -5.86 -1.12
CA ILE A 94 -7.43 -6.27 -0.65
C ILE A 94 -7.32 -7.57 0.18
N GLY A 95 -6.65 -8.60 -0.35
CA GLY A 95 -6.48 -9.86 0.36
C GLY A 95 -5.71 -9.72 1.68
N LEU A 96 -4.63 -8.93 1.68
CA LEU A 96 -3.84 -8.62 2.87
C LEU A 96 -4.63 -7.86 3.93
N ASN A 97 -5.56 -6.99 3.52
CA ASN A 97 -6.44 -6.24 4.40
C ASN A 97 -7.52 -7.14 5.02
N MET A 98 -8.05 -8.10 4.25
CA MET A 98 -8.99 -9.10 4.76
C MET A 98 -8.36 -9.94 5.86
N HIS A 99 -7.14 -10.44 5.67
CA HIS A 99 -6.41 -11.18 6.71
C HIS A 99 -6.11 -10.37 7.98
N THR A 100 -6.26 -9.04 7.95
CA THR A 100 -6.04 -8.14 9.10
C THR A 100 -7.28 -7.50 9.68
N SER A 101 -8.47 -7.87 9.20
CA SER A 101 -9.71 -7.38 9.79
C SER A 101 -9.72 -7.60 11.31
N HIS A 102 -10.46 -6.74 12.01
CA HIS A 102 -10.62 -6.81 13.46
C HIS A 102 -11.18 -8.17 13.93
N GLU A 103 -12.07 -8.78 13.13
CA GLU A 103 -12.58 -10.13 13.38
C GLU A 103 -11.46 -11.17 13.34
N ASN A 104 -10.44 -10.98 12.50
CA ASN A 104 -9.32 -11.91 12.36
C ASN A 104 -8.29 -11.86 13.49
N THR A 105 -8.11 -10.70 14.13
CA THR A 105 -6.92 -10.46 14.95
C THR A 105 -7.17 -10.54 16.47
N PHE A 106 -8.40 -10.28 16.95
CA PHE A 106 -8.67 -10.11 18.39
C PHE A 106 -9.81 -10.95 18.97
N ARG A 107 -10.48 -11.81 18.16
CA ARG A 107 -11.55 -12.69 18.67
C ARG A 107 -11.11 -13.67 19.76
N LYS A 108 -9.81 -13.96 19.87
CA LYS A 108 -9.26 -14.81 20.94
C LYS A 108 -9.23 -14.14 22.32
N VAL A 109 -9.43 -12.82 22.43
CA VAL A 109 -9.30 -12.10 23.70
C VAL A 109 -10.65 -11.81 24.35
N SER A 110 -11.74 -11.65 23.58
CA SER A 110 -13.01 -11.11 24.10
C SER A 110 -14.26 -11.99 23.94
N GLY A 111 -14.15 -13.21 23.42
CA GLY A 111 -15.24 -14.21 23.46
C GLY A 111 -16.57 -13.75 22.84
N ARG A 112 -16.56 -13.31 21.57
CA ARG A 112 -17.78 -12.83 20.86
C ARG A 112 -18.33 -13.82 19.79
N SER A 113 -19.68 -13.86 19.75
CA SER A 113 -20.70 -14.62 18.99
C SER A 113 -20.35 -15.46 17.73
N GLU A 114 -21.13 -16.54 17.49
CA GLU A 114 -21.06 -17.45 16.32
C GLU A 114 -21.08 -16.75 14.95
N ASN A 115 -21.86 -15.66 14.79
CA ASN A 115 -21.90 -14.91 13.52
C ASN A 115 -20.55 -14.27 13.16
N SER A 116 -19.74 -13.91 14.16
CA SER A 116 -18.40 -13.41 13.91
C SER A 116 -17.40 -14.52 13.53
N GLU A 117 -17.73 -15.80 13.74
CA GLU A 117 -16.89 -16.97 13.40
C GLU A 117 -17.07 -17.37 11.95
N LYS A 118 -18.30 -17.23 11.47
CA LYS A 118 -18.63 -17.37 10.07
C LYS A 118 -17.97 -16.27 9.23
N ASN A 119 -18.07 -15.01 9.66
CA ASN A 119 -17.44 -13.89 8.94
C ASN A 119 -15.91 -13.97 8.95
N TYR A 120 -15.30 -14.32 10.10
CA TYR A 120 -13.87 -14.62 10.21
C TYR A 120 -13.38 -15.63 9.16
N THR A 121 -14.06 -16.78 9.09
CA THR A 121 -13.70 -17.85 8.15
C THR A 121 -13.84 -17.40 6.69
N ILE A 122 -14.90 -16.64 6.41
CA ILE A 122 -15.17 -16.07 5.10
C ILE A 122 -14.09 -15.06 4.70
N GLU A 123 -13.64 -14.20 5.62
CA GLU A 123 -12.58 -13.22 5.36
C GLU A 123 -11.23 -13.87 5.10
N LEU A 124 -10.87 -14.91 5.85
CA LEU A 124 -9.64 -15.67 5.59
C LEU A 124 -9.67 -16.30 4.19
N LEU A 125 -10.78 -16.97 3.87
CA LEU A 125 -10.98 -17.61 2.56
C LEU A 125 -10.92 -16.58 1.43
N PHE A 126 -11.61 -15.45 1.57
CA PHE A 126 -11.56 -14.41 0.56
C PHE A 126 -10.17 -13.78 0.44
N GLY A 127 -9.45 -13.61 1.54
CA GLY A 127 -8.05 -13.17 1.50
C GLY A 127 -7.18 -14.08 0.62
N ASP A 128 -7.34 -15.41 0.76
CA ASP A 128 -6.60 -16.40 -0.05
C ASP A 128 -7.07 -16.43 -1.51
N ILE A 129 -8.36 -16.22 -1.76
CA ILE A 129 -8.92 -16.08 -3.12
C ILE A 129 -8.34 -14.83 -3.79
N PHE A 130 -8.38 -13.68 -3.13
CA PHE A 130 -7.82 -12.43 -3.67
C PHE A 130 -6.32 -12.54 -3.92
N TYR A 131 -5.58 -13.21 -3.02
CA TYR A 131 -4.19 -13.55 -3.28
C TYR A 131 -4.04 -14.38 -4.56
N SER A 132 -4.79 -15.47 -4.71
CA SER A 132 -4.71 -16.34 -5.88
C SER A 132 -5.07 -15.60 -7.19
N ARG A 133 -6.08 -14.73 -7.15
CA ARG A 133 -6.46 -13.87 -8.28
C ARG A 133 -5.36 -12.87 -8.61
N ALA A 134 -4.76 -12.23 -7.60
CA ALA A 134 -3.65 -11.30 -7.78
C ALA A 134 -2.48 -11.95 -8.54
N ILE A 135 -2.10 -13.18 -8.20
CA ILE A 135 -1.01 -13.90 -8.87
C ILE A 135 -1.27 -14.06 -10.37
N ALA A 136 -2.52 -14.31 -10.78
CA ALA A 136 -2.86 -14.45 -12.20
C ALA A 136 -2.56 -13.17 -13.01
N TYR A 137 -2.84 -12.00 -12.41
CA TYR A 137 -2.52 -10.71 -13.02
C TYR A 137 -1.03 -10.38 -12.96
N LEU A 138 -0.35 -10.70 -11.85
CA LEU A 138 1.09 -10.47 -11.72
C LEU A 138 1.91 -11.30 -12.71
N ILE A 139 1.48 -12.53 -13.02
CA ILE A 139 2.13 -13.37 -14.04
C ILE A 139 2.07 -12.71 -15.42
N ASN A 140 0.97 -12.04 -15.77
CA ASN A 140 0.83 -11.37 -17.07
C ASN A 140 1.77 -10.17 -17.25
N PHE A 141 2.31 -9.62 -16.16
CA PHE A 141 3.35 -8.59 -16.24
C PHE A 141 4.68 -9.16 -16.75
N ASP A 142 4.93 -10.46 -16.58
CA ASP A 142 6.07 -11.20 -17.11
C ASP A 142 7.44 -10.64 -16.65
N ASN A 143 7.56 -10.37 -15.36
CA ASN A 143 8.83 -9.98 -14.73
C ASN A 143 9.04 -10.71 -13.41
N PHE A 144 9.88 -11.74 -13.43
CA PHE A 144 10.16 -12.59 -12.27
C PHE A 144 10.78 -11.81 -11.10
N ILE A 145 11.62 -10.81 -11.36
CA ILE A 145 12.31 -10.05 -10.30
C ILE A 145 11.30 -9.22 -9.51
N ILE A 146 10.40 -8.51 -10.22
CA ILE A 146 9.33 -7.73 -9.59
C ILE A 146 8.38 -8.64 -8.81
N PHE A 147 8.04 -9.80 -9.38
CA PHE A 147 7.22 -10.79 -8.69
C PHE A 147 7.87 -11.30 -7.40
N ASP A 148 9.15 -11.68 -7.44
CA ASP A 148 9.91 -12.15 -6.27
C ASP A 148 10.03 -11.07 -5.18
N ASN A 149 10.25 -9.82 -5.56
CA ASN A 149 10.27 -8.71 -4.61
C ASN A 149 8.91 -8.45 -3.95
N ILE A 150 7.81 -8.55 -4.70
CA ILE A 150 6.46 -8.48 -4.14
C ILE A 150 6.24 -9.60 -3.11
N LEU A 151 6.63 -10.85 -3.42
CA LEU A 151 6.53 -11.97 -2.48
C LEU A 151 7.38 -11.76 -1.22
N LYS A 152 8.62 -11.28 -1.35
CA LYS A 152 9.47 -10.90 -0.21
C LYS A 152 8.86 -9.81 0.65
N SER A 153 8.17 -8.85 0.03
CA SER A 153 7.47 -7.77 0.72
C SER A 153 6.26 -8.28 1.49
N ILE A 154 5.48 -9.21 0.92
CA ILE A 154 4.38 -9.89 1.62
C ILE A 154 4.91 -10.65 2.85
N LEU A 155 5.97 -11.44 2.68
CA LEU A 155 6.59 -12.16 3.80
C LEU A 155 7.06 -11.20 4.91
N SER A 156 7.62 -10.07 4.51
CA SER A 156 8.06 -9.01 5.42
C SER A 156 6.89 -8.40 6.21
N ILE A 157 5.75 -8.19 5.55
CA ILE A 157 4.51 -7.72 6.19
C ILE A 157 4.04 -8.73 7.24
N HIS A 158 3.94 -10.02 6.89
CA HIS A 158 3.49 -11.04 7.85
C HIS A 158 4.42 -11.15 9.07
N ARG A 159 5.74 -11.14 8.86
CA ARG A 159 6.73 -11.13 9.95
C ARG A 159 6.57 -9.91 10.85
N SER A 160 6.43 -8.73 10.26
CA SER A 160 6.22 -7.48 10.98
C SER A 160 4.94 -7.51 11.81
N ARG A 161 3.83 -7.97 11.20
CA ARG A 161 2.53 -8.12 11.88
C ARG A 161 2.63 -9.04 13.09
N MET A 162 3.27 -10.19 12.96
CA MET A 162 3.48 -11.11 14.09
C MET A 162 4.23 -10.43 15.25
N ILE A 163 5.32 -9.72 14.93
CA ILE A 163 6.13 -9.01 15.93
C ILE A 163 5.32 -7.89 16.59
N VAL A 164 4.59 -7.09 15.82
CA VAL A 164 3.75 -6.00 16.33
C VAL A 164 2.64 -6.55 17.23
N HIS A 165 1.97 -7.62 16.82
CA HIS A 165 0.94 -8.28 17.61
C HIS A 165 1.51 -8.81 18.94
N GLN A 166 2.66 -9.48 18.90
CA GLN A 166 3.35 -9.97 20.09
C GLN A 166 3.67 -8.82 21.07
N LYS A 167 4.21 -7.72 20.55
CA LYS A 167 4.55 -6.54 21.35
C LYS A 167 3.31 -5.91 21.98
N ILE A 168 2.23 -5.77 21.21
CA ILE A 168 0.98 -5.19 21.70
C ILE A 168 0.38 -6.08 22.80
N LYS A 169 0.41 -7.40 22.62
CA LYS A 169 0.02 -8.35 23.66
C LYS A 169 0.87 -8.18 24.94
N ASP A 170 2.20 -8.09 24.81
CA ASP A 170 3.09 -7.89 25.97
C ASP A 170 2.79 -6.58 26.71
N ILE A 171 2.40 -5.52 25.99
CA ILE A 171 2.02 -4.24 26.58
C ILE A 171 0.76 -4.39 27.44
N PHE A 172 -0.27 -5.05 26.90
CA PHE A 172 -1.54 -5.25 27.60
C PHE A 172 -1.44 -6.27 28.74
N ASP A 173 -0.68 -7.34 28.58
CA ASP A 173 -0.57 -8.41 29.57
C ASP A 173 0.39 -8.08 30.73
N CYS A 174 1.45 -7.28 30.48
CA CYS A 174 2.55 -7.11 31.45
C CYS A 174 2.73 -5.69 32.01
N GLY A 175 1.96 -4.68 31.56
CA GLY A 175 2.03 -3.31 32.09
C GLY A 175 3.43 -2.67 32.05
N ARG A 176 4.31 -3.11 31.14
CA ARG A 176 5.71 -2.64 31.07
C ARG A 176 5.78 -1.23 30.46
N ASN A 177 6.82 -0.47 30.84
CA ASN A 177 7.11 0.85 30.30
C ASN A 177 7.70 0.74 28.86
N ASN A 178 7.14 1.51 27.93
CA ASN A 178 7.14 1.21 26.48
C ASN A 178 8.15 1.98 25.64
N ALA A 179 9.10 2.66 26.25
CA ALA A 179 10.18 3.34 25.54
C ALA A 179 10.93 2.40 24.55
N TRP A 180 10.90 1.08 24.79
CA TRP A 180 11.50 0.08 23.91
C TRP A 180 10.76 -0.12 22.57
N PHE A 181 9.43 0.05 22.53
CA PHE A 181 8.62 -0.09 21.32
C PHE A 181 9.09 0.90 20.25
N PHE A 182 9.42 2.11 20.68
CA PHE A 182 9.87 3.20 19.82
C PHE A 182 11.39 3.24 19.58
N ASN A 183 12.21 2.80 20.53
CA ASN A 183 13.67 2.97 20.46
C ASN A 183 14.44 1.76 19.90
N LYS A 184 13.89 0.54 19.93
CA LYS A 184 14.64 -0.69 19.57
C LYS A 184 14.02 -1.57 18.47
N GLY A 185 12.82 -1.25 17.97
CA GLY A 185 12.08 -2.13 17.04
C GLY A 185 11.44 -1.44 15.84
N PHE A 186 11.95 -0.28 15.46
CA PHE A 186 11.34 0.56 14.43
C PHE A 186 11.56 0.01 13.01
N SER A 187 12.68 -0.69 12.77
CA SER A 187 12.94 -1.40 11.51
C SER A 187 11.85 -2.41 11.17
N GLU A 188 11.39 -3.15 12.17
CA GLU A 188 10.36 -4.17 12.04
C GLU A 188 9.00 -3.52 11.80
N VAL A 189 8.68 -2.45 12.54
CA VAL A 189 7.44 -1.67 12.36
C VAL A 189 7.35 -1.10 10.94
N ARG A 190 8.47 -0.58 10.40
CA ARG A 190 8.56 -0.07 9.02
C ARG A 190 8.21 -1.11 7.96
N MET A 191 8.34 -2.40 8.27
CA MET A 191 8.02 -3.48 7.33
C MET A 191 6.51 -3.77 7.22
N LEU A 192 5.65 -3.16 8.06
CA LEU A 192 4.18 -3.28 7.94
C LEU A 192 3.66 -2.77 6.59
N ASN A 193 4.36 -1.80 6.01
CA ASN A 193 4.06 -1.24 4.69
C ASN A 193 5.17 -1.54 3.67
N ALA A 194 5.86 -2.68 3.81
CA ALA A 194 6.93 -3.09 2.89
C ALA A 194 6.44 -3.20 1.44
N LEU A 195 5.20 -3.66 1.21
CA LEU A 195 4.61 -3.71 -0.13
C LEU A 195 4.54 -2.31 -0.75
N LEU A 196 4.02 -1.31 -0.03
CA LEU A 196 3.95 0.08 -0.54
C LEU A 196 5.33 0.58 -0.97
N LYS A 197 6.35 0.32 -0.15
CA LYS A 197 7.73 0.69 -0.46
C LYS A 197 8.22 0.02 -1.75
N GLU A 198 7.96 -1.28 -1.90
CA GLU A 198 8.32 -2.03 -3.10
C GLU A 198 7.59 -1.51 -4.34
N ILE A 199 6.34 -1.09 -4.21
CA ILE A 199 5.56 -0.54 -5.32
C ILE A 199 6.13 0.79 -5.79
N PHE A 200 6.54 1.67 -4.89
CA PHE A 200 7.27 2.88 -5.27
C PHE A 200 8.59 2.55 -6.00
N PHE A 201 9.36 1.59 -5.50
CA PHE A 201 10.63 1.20 -6.13
C PHE A 201 10.45 0.54 -7.49
N THR A 202 9.40 -0.27 -7.64
CA THR A 202 9.00 -0.84 -8.92
C THR A 202 8.61 0.27 -9.89
N GLY A 203 7.86 1.28 -9.43
CA GLY A 203 7.51 2.46 -10.23
C GLY A 203 8.75 3.22 -10.73
N ILE A 204 9.72 3.50 -9.84
CA ILE A 204 10.99 4.13 -10.21
C ILE A 204 11.76 3.28 -11.23
N GLY A 205 11.91 1.98 -10.96
CA GLY A 205 12.72 1.09 -11.77
C GLY A 205 12.14 0.87 -13.17
N VAL A 206 10.81 0.85 -13.30
CA VAL A 206 10.14 0.65 -14.60
C VAL A 206 10.01 1.95 -15.39
N SER A 207 9.84 3.10 -14.73
CA SER A 207 9.63 4.37 -15.44
C SER A 207 10.87 4.86 -16.21
N ASN A 208 12.07 4.31 -15.92
CA ASN A 208 13.34 4.76 -16.50
C ASN A 208 13.51 6.30 -16.45
N PHE A 209 12.92 6.92 -15.42
CA PHE A 209 13.02 8.35 -15.19
C PHE A 209 14.50 8.68 -14.91
N ASP A 210 15.10 9.56 -15.71
CA ASP A 210 16.52 9.89 -15.60
C ASP A 210 16.72 10.80 -14.39
N VAL A 211 17.11 10.19 -13.28
CA VAL A 211 17.25 10.86 -12.01
C VAL A 211 18.73 11.00 -11.70
N THR A 212 19.19 12.23 -11.54
CA THR A 212 20.52 12.47 -10.96
C THR A 212 20.62 11.77 -9.61
N ALA A 213 21.83 11.36 -9.20
CA ALA A 213 22.03 10.64 -7.95
C ALA A 213 21.44 11.39 -6.73
N ASP A 214 21.43 12.73 -6.76
CA ASP A 214 20.89 13.55 -5.68
C ASP A 214 19.36 13.62 -5.69
N LYS A 215 18.72 13.78 -6.86
CA LYS A 215 17.25 13.69 -6.94
C LYS A 215 16.74 12.31 -6.54
N THR A 216 17.52 11.25 -6.80
CA THR A 216 17.18 9.88 -6.39
C THR A 216 17.12 9.78 -4.87
N LYS A 217 18.07 10.39 -4.15
CA LYS A 217 18.05 10.43 -2.68
C LYS A 217 16.83 11.15 -2.14
N ASP A 218 16.42 12.26 -2.76
CA ASP A 218 15.23 13.00 -2.35
C ASP A 218 13.95 12.16 -2.48
N PHE A 219 13.77 11.48 -3.61
CA PHE A 219 12.63 10.56 -3.79
C PHE A 219 12.66 9.41 -2.78
N LEU A 220 13.81 8.79 -2.57
CA LEU A 220 13.95 7.70 -1.59
C LEU A 220 13.62 8.19 -0.17
N MET A 221 14.02 9.41 0.19
CA MET A 221 13.69 10.01 1.48
C MET A 221 12.18 10.23 1.62
N ILE A 222 11.53 10.80 0.60
CA ILE A 222 10.08 11.04 0.59
C ILE A 222 9.31 9.73 0.66
N ILE A 223 9.66 8.73 -0.16
CA ILE A 223 9.03 7.39 -0.12
C ILE A 223 9.13 6.80 1.28
N ASN A 224 10.32 6.86 1.89
CA ASN A 224 10.52 6.32 3.23
C ASN A 224 9.64 7.02 4.27
N GLU A 225 9.46 8.34 4.17
CA GLU A 225 8.59 9.10 5.08
C GLU A 225 7.10 8.84 4.81
N MET A 226 6.68 8.65 3.56
CA MET A 226 5.30 8.28 3.23
C MET A 226 4.94 6.88 3.74
N VAL A 227 5.83 5.90 3.55
CA VAL A 227 5.68 4.54 4.09
C VAL A 227 5.60 4.58 5.61
N LEU A 228 6.38 5.45 6.24
CA LEU A 228 6.36 5.68 7.68
C LEU A 228 5.07 6.32 8.16
N LEU A 229 4.60 7.35 7.48
CA LEU A 229 3.34 8.02 7.79
C LEU A 229 2.19 7.00 7.75
N LYS A 230 2.10 6.21 6.67
CA LYS A 230 1.11 5.14 6.56
C LYS A 230 1.22 4.13 7.69
N THR A 231 2.44 3.73 8.03
CA THR A 231 2.69 2.77 9.12
C THR A 231 2.21 3.30 10.46
N TYR A 232 2.42 4.58 10.76
CA TYR A 232 1.92 5.16 12.01
C TYR A 232 0.40 5.29 12.04
N ASN A 233 -0.24 5.66 10.93
CA ASN A 233 -1.70 5.68 10.84
C ASN A 233 -2.30 4.28 11.04
N ASP A 234 -1.78 3.28 10.31
CA ASP A 234 -2.23 1.89 10.42
C ASP A 234 -2.03 1.34 11.84
N LEU A 235 -0.90 1.67 12.49
CA LEU A 235 -0.65 1.28 13.88
C LEU A 235 -1.59 1.98 14.86
N THR A 236 -1.87 3.26 14.66
CA THR A 236 -2.80 4.02 15.51
C THR A 236 -4.17 3.37 15.47
N ASP A 237 -4.66 3.07 14.26
CA ASP A 237 -5.94 2.38 14.06
C ASP A 237 -5.93 0.97 14.66
N TYR A 238 -4.83 0.23 14.48
CA TYR A 238 -4.68 -1.10 15.04
C TYR A 238 -4.73 -1.09 16.58
N VAL A 239 -4.01 -0.18 17.24
CA VAL A 239 -4.00 -0.08 18.71
C VAL A 239 -5.36 0.38 19.22
N ARG A 240 -6.00 1.36 18.55
CA ARG A 240 -7.39 1.80 18.83
C ARG A 240 -8.38 0.66 18.82
N GLN A 241 -8.27 -0.19 17.81
CA GLN A 241 -9.12 -1.36 17.67
C GLN A 241 -8.78 -2.45 18.69
N ALA A 242 -7.50 -2.65 19.01
CA ALA A 242 -7.04 -3.75 19.87
C ALA A 242 -7.52 -3.64 21.33
N ALA A 243 -7.66 -2.43 21.88
CA ALA A 243 -8.05 -2.25 23.27
C ALA A 243 -8.87 -0.97 23.52
N PRO A 244 -10.12 -0.92 23.04
CA PRO A 244 -10.98 0.27 23.11
C PRO A 244 -11.12 0.83 24.54
N GLU A 245 -11.18 -0.05 25.54
CA GLU A 245 -11.40 0.30 26.96
C GLU A 245 -10.16 0.92 27.61
N SER A 246 -8.95 0.59 27.15
CA SER A 246 -7.72 1.21 27.67
C SER A 246 -7.56 2.67 27.26
N PHE A 247 -8.33 3.15 26.28
CA PHE A 247 -8.35 4.55 25.82
C PHE A 247 -9.15 5.49 26.71
N GLU A 248 -10.09 4.98 27.50
CA GLU A 248 -10.84 5.81 28.46
C GLU A 248 -10.04 6.05 29.75
N SER A 249 -9.02 5.23 30.01
CA SER A 249 -8.15 5.36 31.18
C SER A 249 -6.96 6.27 30.89
N SER A 250 -6.82 7.35 31.67
CA SER A 250 -5.77 8.39 31.57
C SER A 250 -4.30 7.91 31.66
N HIS A 251 -4.04 6.60 31.70
CA HIS A 251 -2.72 6.02 31.96
C HIS A 251 -1.95 5.63 30.70
N PHE A 252 -2.57 5.64 29.51
CA PHE A 252 -1.95 5.13 28.29
C PHE A 252 -2.21 6.01 27.06
N LYS A 253 -1.37 7.03 26.85
CA LYS A 253 -1.39 7.97 25.70
C LYS A 253 -0.61 7.44 24.48
N TYR A 254 -0.78 6.16 24.12
CA TYR A 254 0.02 5.55 23.04
C TYR A 254 -0.34 6.07 21.66
N ASP A 255 -1.61 6.39 21.43
CA ASP A 255 -2.07 7.00 20.19
C ASP A 255 -1.52 8.42 20.05
N GLU A 256 -1.44 9.20 21.13
CA GLU A 256 -0.81 10.54 21.08
C GLU A 256 0.63 10.45 20.56
N ASP A 257 1.43 9.48 20.98
CA ASP A 257 2.80 9.31 20.47
C ASP A 257 2.84 8.96 18.97
N PHE A 258 1.95 8.08 18.49
CA PHE A 258 1.86 7.77 17.07
C PHE A 258 1.34 8.94 16.23
N LEU A 259 0.33 9.65 16.73
CA LEU A 259 -0.25 10.83 16.10
C LEU A 259 0.77 11.97 16.02
N ASN A 260 1.51 12.23 17.10
CA ASN A 260 2.55 13.26 17.13
C ASN A 260 3.63 12.96 16.09
N LYS A 261 4.09 11.70 15.99
CA LYS A 261 5.06 11.31 14.97
C LYS A 261 4.49 11.37 13.55
N ALA A 262 3.22 11.02 13.36
CA ALA A 262 2.53 11.17 12.09
C ALA A 262 2.45 12.65 11.68
N ASP A 263 2.14 13.55 12.62
CA ASP A 263 2.07 15.00 12.37
C ASP A 263 3.43 15.61 12.03
N ASP A 264 4.50 15.18 12.70
CA ASP A 264 5.87 15.61 12.37
C ASP A 264 6.25 15.16 10.95
N LEU A 265 5.90 13.93 10.58
CA LEU A 265 6.09 13.43 9.22
C LEU A 265 5.24 14.18 8.20
N ARG A 266 3.96 14.49 8.49
CA ARG A 266 3.09 15.29 7.61
C ARG A 266 3.72 16.65 7.30
N LYS A 267 4.25 17.34 8.32
CA LYS A 267 4.93 18.63 8.15
C LYS A 267 6.21 18.48 7.30
N SER A 268 7.04 17.48 7.59
CA SER A 268 8.27 17.20 6.84
C SER A 268 7.98 16.89 5.36
N LEU A 269 7.04 15.97 5.11
CA LEU A 269 6.63 15.54 3.77
C LEU A 269 6.06 16.70 2.96
N ASN A 270 5.20 17.54 3.55
CA ASN A 270 4.66 18.70 2.86
C ASN A 270 5.76 19.63 2.35
N ILE A 271 6.80 19.88 3.15
CA ILE A 271 7.95 20.72 2.74
C ILE A 271 8.75 20.03 1.61
N LYS A 272 9.02 18.73 1.74
CA LYS A 272 9.86 17.99 0.79
C LYS A 272 9.16 17.79 -0.56
N ILE A 273 7.89 17.39 -0.55
CA ILE A 273 7.10 17.18 -1.76
C ILE A 273 6.95 18.50 -2.55
N ASN A 274 6.72 19.63 -1.86
CA ASN A 274 6.59 20.93 -2.53
C ASN A 274 7.87 21.41 -3.22
N ARG A 275 9.03 20.78 -2.97
CA ARG A 275 10.31 21.07 -3.63
C ARG A 275 10.63 20.08 -4.75
N LEU A 276 9.77 19.09 -5.00
CA LEU A 276 10.01 18.10 -6.03
C LEU A 276 9.88 18.70 -7.42
N GLU A 277 10.78 18.25 -8.30
CA GLU A 277 10.78 18.52 -9.72
C GLU A 277 11.00 17.21 -10.47
N PRO A 278 10.36 17.00 -11.63
CA PRO A 278 9.43 17.89 -12.32
C PRO A 278 8.04 18.00 -11.66
N GLU A 279 7.31 19.08 -11.97
CA GLU A 279 6.00 19.39 -11.38
C GLU A 279 4.99 18.23 -11.47
N TRP A 280 4.97 17.44 -12.55
CA TRP A 280 4.05 16.29 -12.65
C TRP A 280 4.34 15.19 -11.60
N ILE A 281 5.60 14.99 -11.19
CA ILE A 281 5.93 14.09 -10.09
C ILE A 281 5.41 14.68 -8.78
N LYS A 282 5.67 15.97 -8.55
CA LYS A 282 5.18 16.68 -7.36
C LYS A 282 3.67 16.55 -7.22
N GLU A 283 2.91 16.79 -8.30
CA GLU A 283 1.45 16.61 -8.30
C GLU A 283 1.02 15.19 -7.95
N ASN A 284 1.70 14.17 -8.50
CA ASN A 284 1.42 12.77 -8.18
C ASN A 284 1.70 12.45 -6.71
N PHE A 285 2.81 12.93 -6.16
CA PHE A 285 3.15 12.77 -4.75
C PHE A 285 2.20 13.52 -3.83
N LEU A 286 1.75 14.73 -4.19
CA LEU A 286 0.77 15.48 -3.41
C LEU A 286 -0.57 14.75 -3.33
N LYS A 287 -1.07 14.18 -4.44
CA LYS A 287 -2.29 13.36 -4.42
C LYS A 287 -2.17 12.17 -3.47
N LEU A 288 -1.04 11.46 -3.52
CA LEU A 288 -0.80 10.34 -2.62
C LEU A 288 -0.67 10.79 -1.16
N PHE A 289 0.00 11.92 -0.93
CA PHE A 289 0.17 12.50 0.39
C PHE A 289 -1.17 12.88 1.03
N PHE A 290 -2.08 13.51 0.29
CA PHE A 290 -3.41 13.85 0.80
C PHE A 290 -4.29 12.62 1.09
N LYS A 291 -4.01 11.46 0.46
CA LYS A 291 -4.68 10.19 0.80
C LYS A 291 -4.13 9.56 2.09
N LEU A 292 -2.94 9.95 2.52
CA LEU A 292 -2.29 9.50 3.76
C LEU A 292 -2.50 10.46 4.94
N ALA A 293 -2.85 11.71 4.66
CA ALA A 293 -2.99 12.76 5.66
C ALA A 293 -4.31 12.63 6.42
#